data_AF-A0A1F9N275-F1
#
_entry.id   AF-A0A1F9N275-F1
#
_cell.length_a   1.000
_cell.length_b   1.000
_cell.length_c   1.000
_cell.angle_alpha   90.00
_cell.angle_beta   90.00
_cell.angle_gamma   90.00
#
_symmetry.space_group_name_H-M   'P 1'
#
loop_
_entity.id
_entity.type
_entity.pdbx_description
1 polymer ?
#
loop_
_entity_poly.entity_id
_entity_poly.type
_entity_poly.pdbx_seq_one_letter_code
_entity_poly.pdbx_strand_id
1 'polypeptide(L)' 'MWKELLNIDEIGVGDNFFALGGDSLLATLLLDRISERYGHTVSMAALVLGGSVRALASHLK' A
#
# COMPACT_ATOMS: atom_id res chain seq x y z
N MET A 1 -6.82 -5.57 -1.96
CA MET A 1 -5.59 -5.52 -1.15
C MET A 1 -5.73 -4.55 0.02
N TRP A 2 -5.79 -3.24 -0.22
CA TRP A 2 -5.89 -2.26 0.88
C TRP A 2 -7.21 -2.34 1.64
N LYS A 3 -8.35 -2.37 0.94
CA LYS A 3 -9.68 -2.48 1.55
C LYS A 3 -9.77 -3.67 2.53
N GLU A 4 -9.22 -4.80 2.12
CA GLU A 4 -9.17 -6.04 2.91
C GLU A 4 -8.23 -5.93 4.11
N LEU A 5 -7.06 -5.30 3.95
CA LEU A 5 -6.08 -5.16 5.03
C LEU A 5 -6.51 -4.12 6.09
N LEU A 6 -7.12 -3.03 5.65
CA LEU A 6 -7.56 -1.92 6.51
C LEU A 6 -8.99 -2.09 7.01
N ASN A 7 -9.74 -3.06 6.47
CA ASN A 7 -11.17 -3.26 6.73
C ASN A 7 -12.00 -1.99 6.44
N ILE A 8 -11.77 -1.37 5.28
CA ILE A 8 -12.43 -0.15 4.80
C ILE A 8 -13.07 -0.40 3.44
N ASP A 9 -14.36 -0.07 3.30
CA ASP A 9 -15.14 -0.29 2.09
C ASP A 9 -14.74 0.62 0.91
N GLU A 10 -14.36 1.87 1.17
CA GLU A 10 -13.99 2.85 0.15
C GLU A 10 -12.62 3.46 0.43
N ILE A 11 -11.72 3.33 -0.53
CA ILE A 11 -10.37 3.89 -0.49
C ILE A 11 -10.15 4.61 -1.81
N GLY A 12 -9.94 5.91 -1.73
CA GLY A 12 -9.55 6.76 -2.84
C GLY A 12 -8.11 6.49 -3.26
N VAL A 13 -7.82 6.67 -4.55
CA VAL A 13 -6.47 6.45 -5.08
C VAL A 13 -5.41 7.41 -4.53
N GLY A 14 -5.84 8.51 -3.91
CA GLY A 14 -4.98 9.50 -3.25
C GLY A 14 -4.88 9.33 -1.74
N ASP A 15 -5.61 8.37 -1.16
CA ASP A 15 -5.65 8.20 0.29
C ASP A 15 -4.34 7.62 0.80
N ASN A 16 -3.87 8.16 1.91
CA ASN A 16 -2.64 7.72 2.55
C ASN A 16 -2.89 6.47 3.40
N PHE A 17 -2.06 5.44 3.22
CA PHE A 17 -2.19 4.16 3.93
C PHE A 17 -2.25 4.32 5.46
N PHE A 18 -1.32 5.09 6.02
CA PHE A 18 -1.20 5.28 7.47
C PHE A 18 -2.30 6.19 8.03
N ALA A 19 -2.75 7.17 7.25
CA ALA A 19 -3.89 8.01 7.63
C ALA A 19 -5.20 7.21 7.71
N LEU A 20 -5.32 6.12 6.94
CA LEU A 20 -6.44 5.20 6.99
C LEU A 20 -6.33 4.14 8.10
N GLY A 21 -5.35 4.25 9.00
CA GLY A 21 -5.16 3.30 10.11
C GLY A 21 -4.21 2.13 9.78
N GLY A 22 -3.47 2.21 8.68
CA GLY A 22 -2.40 1.27 8.39
C GLY A 22 -1.24 1.36 9.38
N ASP A 23 -0.65 0.22 9.73
CA ASP A 23 0.55 0.11 10.57
C ASP A 23 1.70 -0.61 9.84
N SER A 24 2.83 -0.82 10.52
CA SER A 24 4.00 -1.49 9.96
C SER A 24 3.77 -2.96 9.61
N LEU A 25 2.87 -3.66 10.31
CA LEU A 25 2.54 -5.05 10.03
C LEU A 25 1.68 -5.14 8.76
N LEU A 26 0.61 -4.35 8.68
CA LEU A 26 -0.25 -4.29 7.50
C LEU A 26 0.53 -3.79 6.27
N ALA A 27 1.44 -2.83 6.46
CA ALA A 27 2.36 -2.38 5.43
C ALA A 27 3.25 -3.52 4.93
N THR A 28 3.84 -4.31 5.83
CA THR A 28 4.69 -5.45 5.45
C THR A 28 3.90 -6.48 4.64
N LEU A 29 2.69 -6.84 5.10
CA LEU A 29 1.79 -7.75 4.39
C LEU A 29 1.34 -7.20 3.04
N LEU A 30 1.12 -5.89 2.94
CA LEU A 30 0.78 -5.24 1.68
C LEU A 30 1.93 -5.35 0.68
N LEU A 31 3.15 -5.01 1.10
CA LEU A 31 4.34 -5.03 0.24
C LEU A 31 4.67 -6.44 -0.23
N ASP A 32 4.53 -7.44 0.65
CA ASP A 32 4.71 -8.85 0.32
C ASP A 32 3.71 -9.30 -0.76
N ARG A 33 2.41 -9.03 -0.57
CA ARG A 33 1.39 -9.35 -1.58
C ARG A 33 1.59 -8.61 -2.91
N ILE A 34 2.12 -7.38 -2.88
CA ILE A 34 2.46 -6.62 -4.11
C ILE A 34 3.61 -7.34 -4.83
N SER A 35 4.64 -7.73 -4.09
CA SER A 35 5.78 -8.49 -4.62
C SER A 35 5.34 -9.82 -5.22
N GLU A 36 4.51 -10.60 -4.52
CA GLU A 36 4.01 -11.88 -5.01
C GLU A 36 3.13 -11.74 -6.27
N ARG A 37 2.26 -10.73 -6.31
CA ARG A 37 1.31 -10.56 -7.43
C ARG A 37 1.92 -9.91 -8.66
N TYR A 38 2.83 -8.95 -8.48
CA TYR A 38 3.37 -8.15 -9.58
C TYR A 38 4.84 -8.46 -9.87
N GLY A 39 5.54 -9.21 -9.02
CA GLY A 39 6.98 -9.47 -9.17
C GLY A 39 7.85 -8.25 -8.89
N HIS A 40 7.30 -7.21 -8.27
CA HIS A 40 7.96 -5.93 -8.03
C HIS A 40 8.06 -5.65 -6.53
N THR A 41 9.27 -5.44 -6.04
CA THR A 41 9.50 -5.08 -4.64
C THR A 41 9.33 -3.58 -4.46
N VAL A 42 8.32 -3.19 -3.69
CA VAL A 42 8.14 -1.81 -3.25
C VAL A 42 8.82 -1.65 -1.88
N SER A 43 9.57 -0.56 -1.67
CA SER A 43 10.22 -0.30 -0.39
C SER A 43 9.25 0.28 0.64
N MET A 44 9.46 -0.06 1.93
CA MET A 44 8.69 0.55 3.03
C MET A 44 8.81 2.09 3.02
N ALA A 45 9.97 2.62 2.66
CA ALA A 45 10.17 4.07 2.53
C ALA A 45 9.20 4.71 1.52
N ALA A 46 8.92 4.05 0.39
CA ALA A 46 7.98 4.55 -0.60
C ALA A 46 6.54 4.60 -0.07
N LEU A 47 6.17 3.68 0.82
CA LEU A 47 4.87 3.70 1.50
C LEU A 47 4.79 4.84 2.53
N VAL A 48 5.86 5.03 3.33
CA VAL A 48 5.90 6.03 4.42
C VAL A 48 5.91 7.48 3.92
N LEU A 49 6.51 7.76 2.76
CA LEU A 49 6.63 9.11 2.18
C LEU A 49 5.32 9.71 1.65
N GLY A 50 4.17 9.22 2.11
CA GLY A 50 2.86 9.67 1.63
C GLY A 50 2.19 8.68 0.67
N GLY A 51 2.66 7.44 0.63
CA GLY A 51 2.32 6.43 -0.37
C GLY A 51 0.82 6.18 -0.44
N SER A 52 0.17 6.83 -1.40
CA SER A 52 -1.19 6.51 -1.83
C SER A 52 -1.17 5.36 -2.83
N VAL A 53 -2.33 4.77 -3.10
CA VAL A 53 -2.46 3.75 -4.15
C VAL A 53 -1.88 4.25 -5.48
N ARG A 54 -2.11 5.52 -5.84
CA ARG A 54 -1.55 6.15 -7.04
C ARG A 54 -0.03 6.20 -7.01
N ALA A 55 0.56 6.63 -5.89
CA ALA A 55 2.02 6.71 -5.75
C ALA A 55 2.67 5.32 -5.78
N LEU A 56 2.05 4.31 -5.19
CA LEU A 56 2.54 2.94 -5.28
C LEU A 56 2.44 2.39 -6.70
N ALA A 57 1.32 2.63 -7.38
CA ALA A 57 1.11 2.15 -8.74
C ALA A 57 2.15 2.70 -9.74
N SER A 58 2.66 3.92 -9.55
CA SER A 58 3.71 4.47 -10.42
C SER A 58 5.06 3.75 -10.32
N HIS A 59 5.28 2.93 -9.27
CA HIS A 59 6.49 2.13 -9.10
C HIS A 59 6.38 0.73 -9.73
N LEU A 60 5.19 0.29 -10.15
CA LEU A 60 4.92 -1.06 -10.67
C LEU A 60 4.98 -1.13 -12.21
N LYS A 61 5.90 -0.41 -12.85
CA LYS A 61 5.99 -0.29 -14.32
C LYS A 61 6.30 -1.60 -15.05
#